data_AF-A0A2E0RVQ5-F1
#
_entry.id   AF-A0A2E0RVQ5-F1
#
_cell.length_a   1.000
_cell.length_b   1.000
_cell.length_c   1.000
_cell.angle_alpha   90.00
_cell.angle_beta   90.00
_cell.angle_gamma   90.00
#
_symmetry.space_group_name_H-M   'P 1'
#
loop_
_entity.id
_entity.type
_entity.pdbx_description
1 polymer ?
#
loop_
_entity_poly.entity_id
_entity_poly.type
_entity_poly.pdbx_seq_one_letter_code
_entity_poly.pdbx_strand_id
1 'polypeptide(L)'
;MPDSDEHAAEELAAAERAAEELEVSEASPLLVEFCGEVVAVDHTPFTIGRDADYVIDDDNRFLHRHFVRLDRPGPVWVLHNVGDQLTATVSDADGLLEAFLAPGAALPLVFERTIVRFTAGPTTYEFTVRMADAAFQAVRVDETPGGDTTIGRVTMTPDQLRLVLALAEPNLRGGGRP
;
A
#
# COMPACT_ATOMS: atom_id res chain seq x y z
N MET A 1 20.59 52.98 17.13
CA MET A 1 20.23 52.35 15.84
C MET A 1 21.01 51.05 15.77
N PRO A 2 20.58 49.99 16.48
CA PRO A 2 21.08 48.64 16.24
C PRO A 2 20.36 48.02 15.04
N ASP A 3 21.00 47.00 14.49
CA ASP A 3 20.87 46.41 13.17
C ASP A 3 19.48 45.94 12.74
N SER A 4 19.02 46.45 11.58
CA SER A 4 17.89 45.86 10.85
C SER A 4 18.26 44.53 10.14
N ASP A 5 19.55 44.23 10.03
CA ASP A 5 20.04 42.96 9.46
C ASP A 5 19.94 41.77 10.46
N GLU A 6 19.93 42.03 11.77
CA GLU A 6 19.88 40.97 12.79
C GLU A 6 18.49 40.34 12.92
N HIS A 7 17.43 41.13 12.75
CA HIS A 7 16.04 40.63 12.74
C HIS A 7 15.72 39.73 11.54
N ALA A 8 16.29 40.00 10.37
CA ALA A 8 16.06 39.19 9.16
C ALA A 8 16.77 37.82 9.24
N ALA A 9 17.92 37.75 9.90
CA ALA A 9 18.62 36.49 10.15
C ALA A 9 17.89 35.60 11.16
N GLU A 10 17.26 36.21 12.17
CA GLU A 10 16.47 35.49 13.18
C GLU A 10 15.15 34.93 12.60
N GLU A 11 14.51 35.67 11.68
CA GLU A 11 13.29 35.23 10.99
C GLU A 11 13.55 34.09 9.99
N LEU A 12 14.71 34.11 9.29
CA LEU A 12 15.13 33.02 8.41
C LEU A 12 15.51 31.75 9.20
N ALA A 13 16.16 31.90 10.36
CA ALA A 13 16.48 30.79 11.25
C ALA A 13 15.24 30.21 11.95
N ALA A 14 14.23 31.04 12.24
CA ALA A 14 12.93 30.58 12.74
C ALA A 14 12.12 29.88 11.64
N ALA A 15 12.23 30.31 10.38
CA ALA A 15 11.63 29.64 9.23
C ALA A 15 12.33 28.31 8.89
N GLU A 16 13.66 28.24 8.99
CA GLU A 16 14.42 26.98 8.88
C GLU A 16 14.09 26.03 10.03
N ARG A 17 13.96 26.51 11.28
CA ARG A 17 13.53 25.68 12.40
C ARG A 17 12.06 25.25 12.31
N ALA A 18 11.17 26.08 11.76
CA ALA A 18 9.79 25.70 11.50
C ALA A 18 9.67 24.71 10.32
N ALA A 19 10.60 24.79 9.35
CA ALA A 19 10.73 23.78 8.30
C ALA A 19 11.30 22.46 8.85
N GLU A 20 12.28 22.51 9.76
CA GLU A 20 12.78 21.34 10.51
C GLU A 20 11.72 20.75 11.46
N GLU A 21 10.88 21.57 12.10
CA GLU A 21 9.73 21.11 12.92
C GLU A 21 8.60 20.51 12.07
N LEU A 22 8.49 20.89 10.79
CA LEU A 22 7.61 20.22 9.82
C LEU A 22 8.25 18.95 9.21
N GLU A 23 9.57 18.79 9.30
CA GLU A 23 10.33 17.63 8.80
C GLU A 23 10.40 16.44 9.77
N VAL A 24 9.85 16.56 10.98
CA VAL A 24 9.67 15.44 11.91
C VAL A 24 8.24 15.37 12.42
N SER A 25 7.28 15.25 11.49
CA SER A 25 6.08 14.46 11.82
C SER A 25 6.59 13.04 12.08
N GLU A 26 6.51 12.56 13.33
CA GLU A 26 6.82 11.17 13.70
C GLU A 26 6.25 10.27 12.60
N ALA A 27 7.12 9.71 11.76
CA ALA A 27 6.69 9.00 10.57
C ALA A 27 5.77 7.88 11.01
N SER A 28 4.48 8.06 10.79
CA SER A 28 3.45 7.09 11.15
C SER A 28 3.92 5.72 10.67
N PRO A 29 3.97 4.72 11.56
CA PRO A 29 4.64 3.46 11.25
C PRO A 29 3.96 2.82 10.05
N LEU A 30 4.78 2.42 9.07
CA LEU A 30 4.32 1.59 7.96
C LEU A 30 3.99 0.21 8.55
N LEU A 31 2.80 -0.30 8.30
CA LEU A 31 2.36 -1.61 8.81
C LEU A 31 2.21 -2.59 7.66
N VAL A 32 2.59 -3.84 7.89
CA VAL A 32 2.36 -4.97 6.98
C VAL A 32 1.36 -5.91 7.64
N GLU A 33 0.33 -6.31 6.91
CA GLU A 33 -0.73 -7.21 7.37
C GLU A 33 -0.85 -8.41 6.44
N PHE A 34 -0.78 -9.62 7.01
CA PHE A 34 -0.99 -10.88 6.31
C PHE A 34 -1.66 -11.89 7.24
N CYS A 35 -2.70 -12.58 6.74
CA CYS A 35 -3.45 -13.58 7.52
C CYS A 35 -3.93 -13.11 8.91
N GLY A 36 -4.18 -11.80 9.08
CA GLY A 36 -4.63 -11.19 10.34
C GLY A 36 -3.51 -10.84 11.32
N GLU A 37 -2.26 -11.18 11.02
CA GLU A 37 -1.09 -10.68 11.72
C GLU A 37 -0.73 -9.29 11.18
N VAL A 38 -0.37 -8.37 12.08
CA VAL A 38 0.05 -7.01 11.74
C VAL A 38 1.42 -6.75 12.37
N VAL A 39 2.39 -6.37 11.55
CA VAL A 39 3.75 -6.05 11.95
C VAL A 39 4.10 -4.64 11.53
N ALA A 40 4.72 -3.88 12.43
CA ALA A 40 5.26 -2.56 12.10
C ALA A 40 6.63 -2.71 11.44
N VAL A 41 6.85 -1.94 10.38
CA VAL A 41 8.17 -1.78 9.75
C VAL A 41 9.00 -0.87 10.63
N ASP A 42 9.97 -1.46 11.34
CA ASP A 42 10.80 -0.81 12.36
C ASP A 42 12.21 -0.43 11.86
N HIS A 43 12.60 -0.90 10.67
CA HIS A 43 13.87 -0.59 10.04
C HIS A 43 13.74 -0.49 8.52
N THR A 44 14.76 0.09 7.87
CA THR A 44 14.88 0.10 6.40
C THR A 44 16.29 -0.31 5.99
N PRO A 45 16.47 -1.14 4.94
CA PRO A 45 15.42 -1.82 4.17
C PRO A 45 14.65 -2.86 4.99
N PHE A 46 13.35 -3.04 4.73
CA PHE A 46 12.54 -4.11 5.33
C PHE A 46 12.09 -5.09 4.24
N THR A 47 12.39 -6.37 4.40
CA THR A 47 12.15 -7.39 3.37
C THR A 47 10.98 -8.31 3.71
N ILE A 48 10.26 -8.74 2.68
CA ILE A 48 9.13 -9.67 2.79
C ILE A 48 9.35 -10.83 1.81
N GLY A 49 9.14 -12.06 2.26
CA GLY A 49 9.33 -13.27 1.45
C GLY A 49 9.21 -14.54 2.29
N ARG A 50 9.86 -15.63 1.88
CA ARG A 50 9.89 -16.87 2.68
C ARG A 50 11.02 -16.97 3.70
N ASP A 51 12.02 -16.10 3.58
CA ASP A 51 13.24 -16.07 4.39
C ASP A 51 13.72 -14.62 4.43
N ALA A 52 12.95 -13.79 5.14
CA ALA A 52 13.02 -12.34 5.14
C ALA A 52 12.59 -11.81 6.52
N ASP A 53 12.65 -10.49 6.71
CA ASP A 53 12.26 -9.83 7.98
C ASP A 53 10.78 -10.12 8.33
N TYR A 54 9.91 -10.11 7.32
CA TYR A 54 8.56 -10.65 7.43
C TYR A 54 8.38 -11.89 6.55
N VAL A 55 8.12 -13.02 7.20
CA VAL A 55 7.95 -14.32 6.54
C VAL A 55 6.48 -14.56 6.21
N ILE A 56 6.16 -14.68 4.93
CA ILE A 56 4.80 -14.99 4.45
C ILE A 56 4.51 -16.48 4.56
N ASP A 57 5.44 -17.33 4.10
CA ASP A 57 5.31 -18.79 4.06
C ASP A 57 6.71 -19.39 3.83
N ASP A 58 7.31 -19.97 4.87
CA ASP A 58 8.66 -20.56 4.83
C ASP A 58 8.74 -21.90 4.10
N ASP A 59 7.62 -22.63 4.03
CA ASP A 59 7.48 -23.94 3.41
C ASP A 59 7.33 -23.87 1.88
N ASN A 60 6.75 -22.79 1.34
CA ASN A 60 6.56 -22.64 -0.10
C ASN A 60 7.86 -22.32 -0.84
N ARG A 61 8.46 -23.33 -1.49
CA ARG A 61 9.69 -23.19 -2.28
C ARG A 61 9.57 -22.34 -3.54
N PHE A 62 8.36 -22.06 -4.02
CA PHE A 62 8.13 -21.17 -5.16
C PHE A 62 8.15 -19.70 -4.75
N LEU A 63 8.00 -19.40 -3.45
CA LEU A 63 8.16 -18.06 -2.93
C LEU A 63 9.66 -17.72 -2.83
N HIS A 64 10.02 -16.52 -3.26
CA HIS A 64 11.39 -16.07 -3.13
C HIS A 64 11.74 -15.80 -1.66
N ARG A 65 13.02 -16.00 -1.31
CA ARG A 65 13.54 -15.68 0.03
C ARG A 65 13.30 -14.22 0.39
N HIS A 66 13.70 -13.33 -0.51
CA HIS A 66 13.30 -11.92 -0.54
C HIS A 66 12.48 -11.70 -1.80
N PHE A 67 11.19 -11.43 -1.65
CA PHE A 67 10.30 -11.17 -2.78
C PHE A 67 10.16 -9.67 -3.00
N VAL A 68 9.78 -8.93 -1.95
CA VAL A 68 9.69 -7.48 -1.99
C VAL A 68 10.51 -6.84 -0.87
N ARG A 69 10.86 -5.59 -1.08
CA ARG A 69 11.59 -4.75 -0.12
C ARG A 69 10.93 -3.39 -0.02
N LEU A 70 10.76 -2.92 1.21
CA LEU A 70 10.24 -1.61 1.54
C LEU A 70 11.41 -0.71 1.94
N ASP A 71 11.57 0.39 1.20
CA ASP A 71 12.60 1.39 1.45
C ASP A 71 11.99 2.79 1.50
N ARG A 72 12.68 3.72 2.14
CA ARG A 72 12.32 5.14 2.13
C ARG A 72 13.55 6.00 1.82
N PRO A 73 14.05 6.00 0.57
CA PRO A 73 15.23 6.79 0.18
C PRO A 73 14.95 8.31 0.13
N GLY A 74 13.68 8.72 0.23
CA GLY A 74 13.25 10.11 0.22
C GLY A 74 11.95 10.31 1.01
N PRO A 75 11.09 11.28 0.65
CA PRO A 75 9.92 11.60 1.45
C PRO A 75 8.83 10.51 1.41
N VAL A 76 8.86 9.60 0.43
CA VAL A 76 7.82 8.58 0.19
C VAL A 76 8.41 7.18 0.33
N TRP A 77 7.62 6.26 0.88
CA TRP A 77 7.94 4.83 0.93
C TRP A 77 7.86 4.22 -0.47
N VAL A 78 8.75 3.28 -0.77
CA VAL A 78 8.83 2.62 -2.06
C VAL A 78 8.82 1.12 -1.85
N LEU A 79 7.90 0.46 -2.56
CA LEU A 79 7.83 -1.00 -2.65
C LEU A 79 8.63 -1.46 -3.87
N HIS A 80 9.70 -2.19 -3.63
CA HIS A 80 10.55 -2.79 -4.66
C HIS A 80 10.25 -4.28 -4.78
N ASN A 81 10.10 -4.78 -6.01
CA ASN A 81 10.18 -6.21 -6.25
C ASN A 81 11.66 -6.58 -6.48
N VAL A 82 12.26 -7.23 -5.48
CA VAL A 82 13.66 -7.67 -5.49
C VAL A 82 13.80 -9.15 -5.90
N GLY A 83 12.68 -9.80 -6.23
CA GLY A 83 12.63 -11.13 -6.76
C GLY A 83 13.05 -11.22 -8.23
N ASP A 84 13.41 -12.42 -8.67
CA ASP A 84 13.91 -12.65 -10.04
C ASP A 84 12.83 -13.01 -11.08
N GLN A 85 11.71 -13.59 -10.63
CA GLN A 85 10.70 -14.17 -11.54
C GLN A 85 9.25 -13.76 -11.23
N LEU A 86 8.87 -13.73 -9.95
CA LEU A 86 7.51 -13.41 -9.55
C LEU A 86 7.16 -11.95 -9.85
N THR A 87 5.99 -11.73 -10.43
CA THR A 87 5.36 -10.42 -10.57
C THR A 87 4.24 -10.29 -9.55
N ALA A 88 4.12 -9.14 -8.90
CA ALA A 88 2.99 -8.79 -8.07
C ALA A 88 2.01 -7.89 -8.84
N THR A 89 0.72 -8.03 -8.54
CA THR A 89 -0.27 -6.99 -8.78
C THR A 89 -0.37 -6.15 -7.51
N VAL A 90 -0.28 -4.84 -7.65
CA VAL A 90 -0.40 -3.88 -6.55
C VAL A 90 -1.60 -3.00 -6.82
N SER A 91 -2.52 -2.92 -5.86
CA SER A 91 -3.74 -2.12 -5.98
C SER A 91 -4.01 -1.32 -4.72
N ASP A 92 -4.81 -0.28 -4.84
CA ASP A 92 -5.36 0.45 -3.70
C ASP A 92 -6.72 -0.14 -3.27
N ALA A 93 -7.13 0.13 -2.03
CA ALA A 93 -8.40 -0.34 -1.47
C ALA A 93 -9.64 0.30 -2.14
N ASP A 94 -9.52 1.53 -2.67
CA ASP A 94 -10.61 2.24 -3.36
C ASP A 94 -10.59 1.98 -4.88
N GLY A 95 -9.67 1.14 -5.37
CA GLY A 95 -9.59 0.76 -6.79
C GLY A 95 -9.06 1.85 -7.72
N LEU A 96 -8.49 2.92 -7.17
CA LEU A 96 -7.90 4.03 -7.95
C LEU A 96 -6.60 3.64 -8.65
N LEU A 97 -5.90 2.64 -8.12
CA LEU A 97 -4.65 2.11 -8.66
C LEU A 97 -4.76 0.60 -8.84
N GLU A 98 -4.33 0.12 -10.00
CA GLU A 98 -3.94 -1.27 -10.24
C GLU A 98 -2.69 -1.26 -11.13
N ALA A 99 -1.59 -1.83 -10.64
CA ALA A 99 -0.31 -1.85 -11.32
C ALA A 99 0.35 -3.23 -11.22
N PHE A 100 1.20 -3.55 -12.20
CA PHE A 100 2.06 -4.73 -12.16
C PHE A 100 3.45 -4.34 -11.69
N LEU A 101 3.90 -4.96 -10.59
CA LEU A 101 5.24 -4.82 -10.04
C LEU A 101 6.10 -6.00 -10.51
N ALA A 102 6.71 -5.84 -11.69
CA ALA A 102 7.62 -6.83 -12.28
C ALA A 102 8.94 -6.94 -11.49
N PRO A 103 9.71 -8.03 -11.67
CA PRO A 103 11.08 -8.14 -11.14
C PRO A 103 11.93 -6.89 -11.40
N GLY A 104 12.55 -6.34 -10.35
CA GLY A 104 13.36 -5.11 -10.40
C GLY A 104 12.57 -3.81 -10.49
N ALA A 105 11.23 -3.86 -10.61
CA ALA A 105 10.40 -2.67 -10.60
C ALA A 105 10.22 -2.12 -9.18
N ALA A 106 9.84 -0.84 -9.12
CA ALA A 106 9.57 -0.12 -7.89
C ALA A 106 8.28 0.68 -8.02
N LEU A 107 7.50 0.74 -6.94
CA LEU A 107 6.25 1.49 -6.88
C LEU A 107 6.23 2.37 -5.62
N PRO A 108 6.08 3.70 -5.77
CA PRO A 108 5.85 4.58 -4.64
C PRO A 108 4.53 4.25 -3.93
N LEU A 109 4.57 4.11 -2.62
CA LEU A 109 3.41 3.92 -1.77
C LEU A 109 2.85 5.29 -1.39
N VAL A 110 1.69 5.63 -1.93
CA VAL A 110 1.03 6.92 -1.70
C VAL A 110 -0.34 6.79 -1.05
N PHE A 111 -0.94 5.60 -1.07
CA PHE A 111 -2.27 5.32 -0.51
C PHE A 111 -2.20 4.79 0.93
N GLU A 112 -3.25 5.04 1.71
CA GLU A 112 -3.39 4.52 3.08
C GLU A 112 -3.33 3.00 3.13
N ARG A 113 -3.93 2.34 2.14
CA ARG A 113 -4.02 0.88 2.08
C ARG A 113 -3.66 0.36 0.71
N THR A 114 -2.47 -0.23 0.60
CA THR A 114 -1.99 -0.87 -0.61
C THR A 114 -2.07 -2.39 -0.48
N ILE A 115 -2.72 -3.07 -1.42
CA ILE A 115 -2.89 -4.51 -1.47
C ILE A 115 -1.90 -5.07 -2.49
N VAL A 116 -1.08 -6.04 -2.08
CA VAL A 116 -0.09 -6.70 -2.93
C VAL A 116 -0.49 -8.16 -3.08
N ARG A 117 -0.82 -8.56 -4.31
CA ARG A 117 -1.24 -9.91 -4.66
C ARG A 117 -0.27 -10.55 -5.63
N PHE A 118 0.12 -11.80 -5.40
CA PHE A 118 1.03 -12.52 -6.28
C PHE A 118 0.80 -14.03 -6.19
N THR A 119 1.25 -14.77 -7.20
CA THR A 119 1.12 -16.24 -7.23
C THR A 119 2.50 -16.87 -7.19
N ALA A 120 2.77 -17.68 -6.17
CA ALA A 120 3.99 -18.46 -6.04
C ALA A 120 3.67 -19.96 -6.15
N GLY A 121 3.92 -20.52 -7.32
CA GLY A 121 3.61 -21.91 -7.63
C GLY A 121 2.08 -22.15 -7.62
N PRO A 122 1.57 -23.07 -6.78
CA PRO A 122 0.14 -23.36 -6.72
C PRO A 122 -0.67 -22.38 -5.85
N THR A 123 -0.01 -21.49 -5.11
CA THR A 123 -0.65 -20.66 -4.08
C THR A 123 -0.63 -19.18 -4.47
N THR A 124 -1.79 -18.53 -4.37
CA THR A 124 -1.92 -17.08 -4.51
C THR A 124 -1.94 -16.45 -3.12
N TYR A 125 -1.05 -15.50 -2.89
CA TYR A 125 -0.91 -14.76 -1.65
C TYR A 125 -1.39 -13.33 -1.84
N GLU A 126 -1.85 -12.74 -0.75
CA GLU A 126 -2.23 -11.34 -0.67
C GLU A 126 -1.82 -10.81 0.70
N PHE A 127 -1.04 -9.74 0.73
CA PHE A 127 -0.76 -8.99 1.96
C PHE A 127 -1.08 -7.51 1.74
N THR A 128 -1.34 -6.81 2.83
CA THR A 128 -1.67 -5.38 2.82
C THR A 128 -0.52 -4.60 3.44
N VAL A 129 -0.17 -3.47 2.83
CA VAL A 129 0.68 -2.44 3.43
C VAL A 129 -0.21 -1.26 3.81
N ARG A 130 -0.14 -0.83 5.08
CA ARG A 130 -0.90 0.31 5.60
C ARG A 130 0.03 1.46 6.00
N MET A 131 -0.34 2.68 5.61
CA MET A 131 0.32 3.92 6.03
C MET A 131 -0.64 4.73 6.88
N ALA A 132 -0.29 5.02 8.13
CA ALA A 132 -1.17 5.84 8.99
C ALA A 132 -1.22 7.32 8.57
N ASP A 133 -0.21 7.81 7.83
CA ASP A 133 -0.20 9.14 7.22
C ASP A 133 0.11 9.00 5.72
N ALA A 134 -0.92 8.72 4.93
CA ALA A 134 -0.79 8.56 3.49
C ALA A 134 -0.73 9.92 2.80
N ALA A 135 0.32 10.13 1.99
CA ALA A 135 0.50 11.35 1.22
C ALA A 135 -0.64 11.62 0.21
N PHE A 136 -1.41 10.60 -0.15
CA PHE A 136 -2.63 10.72 -0.94
C PHE A 136 -3.87 10.45 -0.07
N GLN A 137 -4.56 11.51 0.34
CA GLN A 137 -5.95 11.42 0.72
C GLN A 137 -6.80 11.63 -0.53
N ALA A 138 -7.54 10.60 -0.93
CA ALA A 138 -8.62 10.79 -1.89
C ALA A 138 -9.60 11.78 -1.27
N VAL A 139 -9.72 12.98 -1.84
CA VAL A 139 -10.84 13.85 -1.55
C VAL A 139 -12.08 13.08 -1.99
N ARG A 140 -12.80 12.49 -1.04
CA ARG A 140 -14.17 12.06 -1.27
C ARG A 140 -14.90 13.31 -1.70
N VAL A 141 -15.19 13.41 -2.99
CA VAL A 141 -16.28 14.28 -3.41
C VAL A 141 -17.49 13.63 -2.78
N ASP A 142 -17.95 14.19 -1.66
CA ASP A 142 -19.26 13.86 -1.13
C ASP A 142 -20.21 13.95 -2.33
N GLU A 143 -20.75 12.80 -2.72
CA GLU A 143 -21.83 12.77 -3.68
C GLU A 143 -22.87 13.75 -3.14
N THR A 144 -23.05 14.87 -3.84
CA THR A 144 -24.09 15.82 -3.50
C THR A 144 -25.38 15.02 -3.41
N PRO A 145 -26.09 15.00 -2.26
CA PRO A 145 -27.31 14.23 -2.12
C PRO A 145 -28.37 14.90 -2.99
N GLY A 146 -28.47 14.41 -4.21
CA GLY A 146 -29.19 15.05 -5.32
C GLY A 146 -29.36 14.10 -6.48
N GLY A 147 -29.68 12.84 -6.18
CA GLY A 147 -30.05 11.83 -7.15
C GLY A 147 -30.84 10.74 -6.45
N ASP A 148 -32.16 10.90 -6.41
CA ASP A 148 -33.10 9.83 -6.03
C ASP A 148 -32.76 8.54 -6.79
N THR A 149 -32.16 7.56 -6.09
CA THR A 149 -32.41 6.10 -6.17
C THR A 149 -31.23 5.30 -5.60
N THR A 150 -31.04 5.29 -4.28
CA THR A 150 -30.30 4.20 -3.64
C THR A 150 -31.22 2.98 -3.62
N ILE A 151 -31.05 2.08 -4.58
CA ILE A 151 -31.72 0.79 -4.60
C ILE A 151 -31.43 0.09 -3.25
N GLY A 152 -32.48 -0.10 -2.46
CA GLY A 152 -32.44 -0.81 -1.19
C GLY A 152 -31.90 -2.23 -1.36
N ARG A 153 -31.53 -2.86 -0.23
CA ARG A 153 -30.99 -4.24 -0.18
C ARG A 153 -31.67 -5.14 -1.21
N VAL A 154 -30.94 -5.46 -2.28
CA VAL A 154 -31.42 -6.35 -3.32
C VAL A 154 -31.41 -7.76 -2.75
N THR A 155 -32.59 -8.29 -2.43
CA THR A 155 -32.74 -9.73 -2.22
C THR A 155 -32.53 -10.41 -3.56
N MET A 156 -31.29 -10.84 -3.82
CA MET A 156 -30.94 -11.56 -5.06
C MET A 156 -31.70 -12.88 -5.11
N THR A 157 -32.22 -13.23 -6.29
CA THR A 157 -32.72 -14.58 -6.51
C THR A 157 -31.55 -15.58 -6.49
N PRO A 158 -31.80 -16.87 -6.24
CA PRO A 158 -30.75 -17.89 -6.26
C PRO A 158 -29.93 -17.89 -7.56
N ASP A 159 -30.54 -17.55 -8.69
CA ASP A 159 -29.87 -17.54 -10.00
C ASP A 159 -29.01 -16.29 -10.20
N GLN A 160 -29.45 -15.14 -9.69
CA GLN A 160 -28.63 -13.92 -9.67
C GLN A 160 -27.41 -14.09 -8.78
N LEU A 161 -27.59 -14.71 -7.60
CA LEU A 161 -26.47 -15.03 -6.72
C LEU A 161 -25.50 -16.02 -7.37
N ARG A 162 -26.01 -17.03 -8.09
CA ARG A 162 -25.18 -17.97 -8.86
C ARG A 162 -24.41 -17.29 -9.99
N LEU A 163 -25.00 -16.33 -10.68
CA LEU A 163 -24.30 -15.57 -11.72
C LEU A 163 -23.16 -14.73 -11.12
N VAL A 164 -23.42 -14.02 -10.03
CA VAL A 164 -22.39 -13.26 -9.31
C VAL A 164 -21.27 -14.18 -8.82
N LEU A 165 -21.63 -15.33 -8.23
CA LEU A 165 -20.67 -16.35 -7.83
C LEU A 165 -19.88 -16.88 -9.03
N ALA A 166 -20.50 -17.22 -10.15
CA ALA A 166 -19.80 -17.73 -11.32
C ALA A 166 -18.80 -16.72 -11.90
N LEU A 167 -19.11 -15.41 -11.84
CA LEU A 167 -18.21 -14.35 -12.26
C LEU A 167 -17.08 -14.08 -11.25
N ALA A 168 -17.39 -14.17 -9.96
CA ALA A 168 -16.42 -13.95 -8.89
C ALA A 168 -15.52 -15.17 -8.63
N GLU A 169 -16.00 -16.38 -8.93
CA GLU A 169 -15.35 -17.66 -8.58
C GLU A 169 -13.92 -17.81 -9.13
N PRO A 170 -13.58 -17.37 -10.36
CA PRO A 170 -12.19 -17.36 -10.82
C PRO A 170 -11.29 -16.46 -9.97
N ASN A 171 -11.79 -15.30 -9.54
CA ASN A 171 -11.04 -14.37 -8.69
C ASN A 171 -10.91 -14.91 -7.26
N LEU A 172 -11.98 -15.48 -6.71
CA LEU A 172 -12.00 -16.10 -5.38
C LEU A 172 -11.11 -17.35 -5.30
N ARG A 173 -10.89 -18.05 -6.42
CA ARG A 173 -9.99 -19.21 -6.53
C ARG A 173 -8.57 -18.83 -6.96
N GLY A 174 -8.25 -17.54 -7.07
CA GLY A 174 -6.90 -17.06 -7.41
C GLY A 174 -6.50 -17.22 -8.89
N GLY A 175 -7.45 -17.50 -9.78
CA GLY A 175 -7.23 -17.74 -11.22
C GLY A 175 -7.74 -16.62 -12.15
N GLY A 176 -8.19 -15.48 -11.61
CA GLY A 176 -8.58 -14.33 -12.41
C GLY A 176 -7.36 -13.71 -13.11
N ARG A 177 -7.20 -13.96 -14.41
CA ARG A 177 -6.22 -13.28 -15.27
C ARG A 177 -6.99 -12.54 -16.37
N PRO A 178 -6.58 -11.31 -16.75
CA PRO A 178 -7.21 -10.56 -17.84
C PRO A 178 -7.14 -11.29 -19.18
#